data_AF-A0A528AY49-F1
#
_entry.id   AF-A0A528AY49-F1
#
_cell.length_a   1.000
_cell.length_b   1.000
_cell.length_c   1.000
_cell.angle_alpha   90.00
_cell.angle_beta   90.00
_cell.angle_gamma   90.00
#
_symmetry.space_group_name_H-M   'P 1'
#
loop_
_entity.id
_entity.type
_entity.pdbx_description
1 polymer ?
#
loop_
_entity_poly.entity_id
_entity_poly.type
_entity_poly.pdbx_seq_one_letter_code
_entity_poly.pdbx_strand_id
1 'polypeptide(L)'
;LGDVIFEDGDVFGDGVNVASRLEGLAKPGGVCVSDIVHQAVADRIQVPFRDMGNQRVKNISRPIRVWQWTPDAAPQTTRPVEAALHQRVQFATASDGAQIAWASIGQGAPVLKGPNWLNHL
;
A
#
# COMPACT_ATOMS: atom_id res chain seq x y z
N LEU A 1 -3.93 8.62 -20.91
CA LEU A 1 -3.57 7.21 -20.70
C LEU A 1 -2.19 7.21 -20.03
N GLY A 2 -2.07 6.73 -18.80
CA GLY A 2 -0.76 6.54 -18.16
C GLY A 2 -0.30 5.14 -18.52
N ASP A 3 0.90 5.01 -19.07
CA ASP A 3 1.41 3.70 -19.49
C ASP A 3 1.68 2.88 -18.22
N VAL A 4 0.93 1.78 -18.11
CA VAL A 4 1.09 0.77 -17.06
C VAL A 4 1.52 -0.51 -17.76
N ILE A 5 2.73 -0.96 -17.47
CA ILE A 5 3.33 -2.19 -17.96
C ILE A 5 3.19 -3.23 -16.84
N PHE A 6 2.63 -4.38 -17.16
CA PHE A 6 2.51 -5.51 -16.24
C PHE A 6 3.59 -6.53 -16.57
N GLU A 7 4.50 -6.80 -15.64
CA GLU A 7 5.54 -7.85 -15.76
C GLU A 7 5.69 -8.58 -14.43
N ASP A 8 5.79 -9.92 -14.46
CA ASP A 8 6.05 -10.78 -13.30
C ASP A 8 5.12 -10.61 -12.08
N GLY A 9 3.85 -10.27 -12.31
CA GLY A 9 2.85 -10.10 -11.24
C GLY A 9 2.99 -8.77 -10.49
N ASP A 10 3.84 -7.87 -10.98
CA ASP A 10 4.02 -6.52 -10.46
C ASP A 10 3.60 -5.48 -11.51
N VAL A 11 3.18 -4.31 -11.04
CA VAL A 11 2.63 -3.26 -11.87
C VAL A 11 3.65 -2.14 -11.97
N PHE A 12 4.18 -1.89 -13.16
CA PHE A 12 5.18 -0.86 -13.42
C PHE A 12 4.57 0.27 -14.24
N GLY A 13 4.98 1.51 -13.96
CA GLY A 13 4.60 2.68 -14.76
C GLY A 13 4.11 3.86 -13.93
N ASP A 14 3.83 4.97 -14.62
CA ASP A 14 3.42 6.23 -14.00
C ASP A 14 2.19 6.04 -13.10
N GLY A 15 1.30 5.09 -13.42
CA GLY A 15 0.11 4.78 -12.63
C GLY A 15 0.40 4.37 -11.18
N VAL A 16 1.46 3.59 -10.93
CA VAL A 16 1.81 3.12 -9.57
C VAL A 16 2.49 4.21 -8.77
N ASN A 17 3.36 4.99 -9.41
CA ASN A 17 3.96 6.18 -8.82
C ASN A 17 2.89 7.21 -8.43
N VAL A 18 1.87 7.40 -9.27
CA VAL A 18 0.72 8.25 -8.93
C VAL A 18 -0.03 7.70 -7.72
N ALA A 19 -0.42 6.41 -7.74
CA ALA A 19 -1.20 5.82 -6.66
C ALA A 19 -0.52 5.94 -5.29
N SER A 20 0.78 5.65 -5.21
CA SER A 20 1.56 5.81 -3.98
C SER A 20 1.60 7.25 -3.47
N ARG A 21 1.54 8.25 -4.36
CA ARG A 21 1.51 9.67 -3.96
C ARG A 21 0.12 10.16 -3.60
N LEU A 22 -0.92 9.60 -4.18
CA LEU A 22 -2.30 9.92 -3.82
C LEU A 22 -2.63 9.42 -2.42
N GLU A 23 -2.05 8.30 -1.98
CA GLU A 23 -2.21 7.77 -0.62
C GLU A 23 -1.79 8.81 0.43
N GLY A 24 -0.61 9.43 0.29
CA GLY A 24 -0.17 10.51 1.18
C GLY A 24 -1.00 11.81 1.13
N LEU A 25 -1.87 11.98 0.12
CA LEU A 25 -2.80 13.12 0.04
C LEU A 25 -4.17 12.80 0.64
N ALA A 26 -4.46 11.53 0.90
CA ALA A 26 -5.73 11.11 1.46
C ALA A 26 -5.82 11.51 2.94
N LYS A 27 -7.01 11.97 3.36
CA LYS A 27 -7.32 12.09 4.79
C LYS A 27 -7.40 10.69 5.40
N PRO A 28 -7.12 10.54 6.71
CA PRO A 28 -7.29 9.26 7.40
C PRO A 28 -8.69 8.65 7.16
N GLY A 29 -8.73 7.39 6.73
CA GLY A 29 -9.97 6.68 6.38
C GLY A 29 -10.61 7.11 5.05
N GLY A 30 -10.03 8.09 4.35
CA GLY A 30 -10.44 8.52 3.02
C GLY A 30 -9.64 7.85 1.90
N VAL A 31 -10.07 8.10 0.67
CA VAL A 31 -9.43 7.57 -0.55
C VAL A 31 -9.24 8.71 -1.53
N CYS A 32 -8.02 8.87 -2.06
CA CYS A 32 -7.72 9.77 -3.16
C CYS A 32 -7.52 8.99 -4.45
N VAL A 33 -8.18 9.42 -5.52
CA VAL A 33 -8.08 8.82 -6.85
C VAL A 33 -7.74 9.88 -7.90
N SER A 34 -7.11 9.44 -9.00
CA SER A 34 -6.87 10.32 -10.14
C SER A 34 -8.15 10.56 -10.94
N ASP A 35 -8.15 11.60 -11.77
CA ASP A 35 -9.27 11.91 -12.67
C ASP A 35 -9.68 10.76 -13.59
N ILE A 36 -8.70 10.00 -14.09
CA ILE A 36 -8.93 8.83 -14.94
C ILE A 36 -9.69 7.75 -14.17
N VAL A 37 -9.27 7.46 -12.93
CA VAL A 37 -9.93 6.46 -12.08
C VAL A 37 -11.33 6.94 -11.70
N HIS A 38 -11.49 8.22 -11.33
CA HIS A 38 -12.79 8.80 -11.02
C HIS A 38 -13.78 8.65 -12.19
N GLN A 39 -13.36 8.96 -13.42
CA GLN A 39 -14.20 8.77 -14.60
C GLN A 39 -14.52 7.30 -14.89
N ALA A 40 -13.54 6.40 -14.71
CA ALA A 40 -13.74 4.96 -14.96
C ALA A 40 -14.74 4.30 -13.99
N VAL A 41 -14.89 4.87 -12.78
CA VAL A 41 -15.76 4.32 -11.74
C VAL A 41 -17.04 5.14 -11.52
N ALA A 42 -17.16 6.33 -12.11
CA ALA A 42 -18.29 7.24 -11.94
C ALA A 42 -19.66 6.57 -12.18
N ASP A 43 -19.75 5.71 -13.20
CA ASP A 43 -21.00 5.01 -13.53
C ASP A 43 -21.23 3.73 -12.69
N ARG A 44 -20.21 3.27 -11.96
CA ARG A 44 -20.22 1.99 -11.24
C ARG A 44 -20.43 2.15 -9.73
N ILE A 45 -20.06 3.29 -9.17
CA ILE A 45 -20.16 3.56 -7.73
C ILE A 45 -20.81 4.93 -7.48
N GLN A 46 -21.93 4.91 -6.77
CA GLN A 46 -22.68 6.10 -6.37
C GLN A 46 -22.16 6.65 -5.05
N VAL A 47 -20.86 6.96 -4.98
CA VAL A 47 -20.25 7.61 -3.81
C VAL A 47 -19.75 9.01 -4.18
N PRO A 48 -19.98 10.03 -3.34
CA PRO A 48 -19.59 11.39 -3.66
C PRO A 48 -18.08 11.58 -3.47
N PHE A 49 -17.40 12.01 -4.53
CA PHE A 49 -16.01 12.46 -4.47
C PHE A 49 -15.95 13.99 -4.44
N ARG A 50 -15.03 14.53 -3.63
CA ARG A 50 -14.67 15.95 -3.61
C ARG A 50 -13.52 16.21 -4.57
N ASP A 51 -13.67 17.19 -5.45
CA ASP A 51 -12.58 17.65 -6.30
C ASP A 51 -11.51 18.37 -5.47
N MET A 52 -10.26 17.92 -5.55
CA MET A 52 -9.10 18.54 -4.93
C MET A 52 -8.25 19.34 -5.94
N GLY A 53 -8.70 19.43 -7.19
CA GLY A 53 -8.00 20.13 -8.25
C GLY A 53 -6.68 19.47 -8.65
N ASN A 54 -5.86 20.23 -9.34
CA ASN A 54 -4.59 19.79 -9.89
C ASN A 54 -3.49 19.78 -8.82
N GLN A 55 -2.99 18.57 -8.50
CA GLN A 55 -1.89 18.34 -7.57
C GLN A 55 -0.59 18.07 -8.32
N ARG A 56 0.50 18.72 -7.89
CA ARG A 56 1.85 18.41 -8.37
C ARG A 56 2.46 17.35 -7.47
N VAL A 57 2.79 16.21 -8.04
CA VAL A 57 3.47 15.12 -7.34
C VAL A 57 4.91 14.99 -7.85
N LYS A 58 5.82 14.61 -6.95
CA LYS A 58 7.25 14.49 -7.28
C LYS A 58 7.43 13.48 -8.41
N ASN A 59 8.31 13.81 -9.37
CA ASN A 59 8.66 12.96 -10.51
C ASN A 59 7.58 12.81 -11.59
N ILE A 60 6.55 13.67 -11.58
CA ILE A 60 5.55 13.73 -12.67
C ILE A 60 5.50 15.16 -13.20
N SER A 61 5.88 15.31 -14.47
CA SER A 61 6.03 16.62 -15.13
C SER A 61 4.71 17.37 -15.31
N ARG A 62 3.59 16.64 -15.42
CA ARG A 62 2.25 17.21 -15.55
C ARG A 62 1.46 17.09 -14.24
N PRO A 63 0.81 18.18 -13.75
CA PRO A 63 -0.04 18.09 -12.58
C PRO A 63 -1.24 17.18 -12.86
N ILE A 64 -1.70 16.47 -11.84
CA ILE A 64 -2.77 15.48 -11.94
C ILE A 64 -3.96 15.99 -11.13
N ARG A 65 -5.16 15.96 -11.73
CA ARG A 65 -6.38 16.26 -10.98
C ARG A 65 -6.74 15.10 -10.06
N VAL A 66 -7.00 15.44 -8.79
CA VAL A 66 -7.23 14.48 -7.71
C VAL A 66 -8.64 14.62 -7.16
N TRP A 67 -9.28 13.50 -6.89
CA TRP A 67 -10.60 13.41 -6.30
C TRP A 67 -10.49 12.68 -4.96
N GLN A 68 -11.10 13.22 -3.91
CA GLN A 68 -11.06 12.66 -2.57
C GLN A 68 -12.45 12.23 -2.12
N TRP A 69 -12.57 10.96 -1.77
CA TRP A 69 -13.67 10.45 -0.99
C TRP A 69 -13.30 10.43 0.50
N THR A 70 -14.25 10.77 1.36
CA THR A 70 -14.16 10.62 2.81
C THR A 70 -15.44 9.99 3.34
N PRO A 71 -15.37 9.08 4.31
CA PRO A 71 -16.58 8.56 4.95
C PRO A 71 -17.30 9.69 5.70
N ASP A 72 -18.62 9.80 5.52
CA ASP A 72 -19.46 10.86 6.11
C ASP A 72 -19.81 10.62 7.59
N ALA A 73 -18.95 9.89 8.30
CA ALA A 73 -19.03 9.68 9.73
C ALA A 73 -17.64 9.95 10.31
N ALA A 74 -17.61 10.66 11.45
CA ALA A 74 -16.41 11.05 12.18
C ALA A 74 -15.34 9.95 12.10
N PRO A 75 -14.06 10.31 11.87
CA PRO A 75 -13.02 9.36 11.54
C PRO A 75 -13.06 8.23 12.56
N GLN A 76 -13.59 7.08 12.15
CA GLN A 76 -13.21 5.85 12.79
C GLN A 76 -11.72 5.84 12.53
N THR A 77 -10.94 6.08 13.59
CA THR A 77 -9.53 5.83 13.61
C THR A 77 -9.38 4.35 13.27
N THR A 78 -9.38 4.03 11.98
CA THR A 78 -8.64 2.89 11.48
C THR A 78 -7.23 3.18 11.92
N ARG A 79 -6.88 2.64 13.10
CA ARG A 79 -5.50 2.49 13.53
C ARG A 79 -4.73 2.07 12.27
N PRO A 80 -3.59 2.73 11.97
CA PRO A 80 -2.73 2.25 10.90
C PRO A 80 -2.62 0.74 11.08
N VAL A 81 -2.94 -0.03 10.05
CA VAL A 81 -2.70 -1.48 10.08
C VAL A 81 -1.18 -1.76 10.24
N GLU A 82 -0.34 -0.73 10.03
CA GLU A 82 1.07 -0.70 10.43
C GLU A 82 1.31 -0.79 11.95
N ALA A 83 0.37 -0.35 12.81
CA ALA A 83 0.57 -0.27 14.25
C ALA A 83 0.26 -1.58 15.02
N ALA A 84 -0.01 -2.70 14.33
CA ALA A 84 -0.32 -3.97 15.01
C ALA A 84 0.37 -5.20 14.42
N LEU A 85 1.55 -5.03 13.80
CA LEU A 85 2.44 -6.13 13.50
C LEU A 85 3.75 -5.92 14.27
N HIS A 86 3.67 -6.02 15.60
CA HIS A 86 4.85 -6.07 16.46
C HIS A 86 5.67 -7.32 16.11
N GLN A 87 6.71 -7.13 15.29
CA GLN A 87 7.66 -8.17 14.97
C GLN A 87 8.38 -8.60 16.25
N ARG A 88 8.08 -9.82 16.72
CA ARG A 88 8.77 -10.40 17.88
C ARG A 88 9.97 -11.20 17.37
N VAL A 89 11.16 -10.65 17.55
CA VAL A 89 12.43 -11.35 17.27
C VAL A 89 12.78 -12.24 18.46
N GLN A 90 13.04 -13.51 18.21
CA GLN A 90 13.47 -14.49 19.19
C GLN A 90 14.69 -15.24 18.67
N PHE A 91 15.51 -15.73 19.59
CA PHE A 91 16.71 -16.50 19.30
C PHE A 91 16.55 -17.92 19.84
N ALA A 92 17.00 -18.90 19.08
CA ALA A 92 17.13 -20.27 19.55
C ALA A 92 18.59 -20.71 19.37
N THR A 93 19.14 -21.34 20.40
CA THR A 93 20.51 -21.86 20.41
C THR A 93 20.44 -23.38 20.36
N ALA A 94 21.08 -23.98 19.37
CA ALA A 94 21.24 -25.42 19.26
C ALA A 94 22.33 -25.93 20.21
N SER A 95 22.33 -27.23 20.51
CA SER A 95 23.28 -27.87 21.42
C SER A 95 24.74 -27.82 20.95
N ASP A 96 24.96 -27.58 19.66
CA ASP A 96 26.27 -27.40 19.02
C ASP A 96 26.76 -25.93 19.07
N GLY A 97 25.98 -25.02 19.67
CA GLY A 97 26.30 -23.60 19.79
C GLY A 97 25.81 -22.74 18.63
N ALA A 98 25.18 -23.33 17.60
CA ALA A 98 24.57 -22.54 16.52
C ALA A 98 23.40 -21.70 17.04
N GLN A 99 23.31 -20.44 16.61
CA GLN A 99 22.20 -19.55 16.95
C GLN A 99 21.40 -19.19 15.70
N ILE A 100 20.08 -19.35 15.79
CA ILE A 100 19.15 -18.87 14.77
C ILE A 100 18.29 -17.76 15.36
N ALA A 101 18.05 -16.72 14.56
CA ALA A 101 17.07 -15.70 14.86
C ALA A 101 15.81 -15.95 14.01
N TRP A 102 14.64 -15.81 14.60
CA TRP A 102 13.37 -15.85 13.88
C TRP A 102 12.46 -14.73 14.34
N ALA A 103 11.55 -14.33 13.45
CA ALA A 103 10.60 -13.26 13.69
C ALA A 103 9.19 -13.74 13.38
N SER A 104 8.23 -13.48 14.26
CA SER A 104 6.81 -13.73 14.01
C SER A 104 6.02 -12.43 13.92
N ILE A 105 5.03 -12.45 13.04
CA ILE A 105 4.14 -11.34 12.74
C ILE A 105 2.74 -11.92 12.48
N GLY A 106 1.70 -11.38 13.15
CA GLY A 106 0.31 -11.80 12.97
C GLY A 106 -0.14 -12.97 13.86
N GLN A 107 -1.35 -13.50 13.60
CA GLN A 107 -2.01 -14.58 14.36
C GLN A 107 -2.52 -15.73 13.46
N GLY A 108 -2.08 -15.78 12.20
CA GLY A 108 -2.49 -16.80 11.22
C GLY A 108 -1.73 -18.11 11.37
N ALA A 109 -2.06 -19.09 10.51
CA ALA A 109 -1.30 -20.33 10.41
C ALA A 109 0.20 -20.03 10.14
N PRO A 110 1.13 -20.72 10.81
CA PRO A 110 2.55 -20.40 10.69
C PRO A 110 3.03 -20.70 9.27
N VAL A 111 3.66 -19.70 8.63
CA VAL A 111 4.37 -19.85 7.37
C VAL A 111 5.85 -19.61 7.63
N LEU A 112 6.70 -20.60 7.34
CA LEU A 112 8.15 -20.48 7.44
C LEU A 112 8.70 -19.98 6.09
N LYS A 113 9.43 -18.86 6.10
CA LYS A 113 10.18 -18.37 4.95
C LYS A 113 11.66 -18.32 5.30
N GLY A 114 12.47 -19.09 4.58
CA GLY A 114 13.93 -19.02 4.67
C GLY A 114 14.47 -17.72 4.08
N PRO A 115 15.69 -17.28 4.45
CA PRO A 115 16.34 -16.14 3.81
C PRO A 115 16.53 -16.42 2.32
N ASN A 116 16.30 -15.41 1.47
CA ASN A 116 16.31 -15.55 0.01
C ASN A 116 17.64 -16.10 -0.57
N TRP A 117 18.74 -16.02 0.19
CA TRP A 117 20.05 -16.57 -0.20
C TRP A 117 20.17 -18.09 0.00
N LEU A 118 19.20 -18.73 0.66
CA LEU A 118 19.15 -20.17 0.92
C LEU A 118 18.23 -20.91 -0.08
N ASN A 119 18.27 -20.52 -1.36
CA ASN A 119 17.48 -21.16 -2.43
C ASN A 119 18.33 -22.03 -3.38
N HIS A 120 19.60 -22.26 -3.06
CA HIS A 120 20.46 -23.19 -3.78
C HIS A 120 21.12 -24.17 -2.81
N LEU A 121 20.47 -25.32 -2.63
CA LEU A 121 21.07 -26.58 -2.19
C LEU A 121 20.57 -27.68 -3.12
#